data_AF-X0XDX2-F1
#
_entry.id   AF-X0XDX2-F1
#
_cell.length_a   1.000
_cell.length_b   1.000
_cell.length_c   1.000
_cell.angle_alpha   90.00
_cell.angle_beta   90.00
_cell.angle_gamma   90.00
#
_symmetry.space_group_name_H-M   'P 1'
#
loop_
_entity.id
_entity.type
_entity.pdbx_description
1 polymer ?
#
loop_
_entity_poly.entity_id
_entity_poly.type
_entity_poly.pdbx_seq_one_letter_code
_entity_poly.pdbx_strand_id
1 'polypeptide(L)'
;LVAATESMRLLLDAGKGFIEERVLMLTGRLGDTLRDLGLKVNTPEASSSRSGILNFRVDQPQKVVEELKAKGIICGARTGWAKSSPLFRSTIRVAPHFYNTVEEIDAFTEGVREAIN
;
A
#
# COMPACT_ATOMS: atom_id res chain seq x y z
N LEU A 1 -1.93 -26.52 12.16
CA LEU A 1 -3.41 -26.36 12.17
C LEU A 1 -3.86 -25.34 13.22
N VAL A 2 -3.39 -25.42 14.48
CA VAL A 2 -3.75 -24.47 15.56
C VAL A 2 -3.63 -22.99 15.17
N ALA A 3 -2.48 -22.54 14.64
CA ALA A 3 -2.28 -21.13 14.29
C ALA A 3 -3.23 -20.60 13.19
N ALA A 4 -3.57 -21.43 12.21
CA ALA A 4 -4.51 -21.03 11.16
C ALA A 4 -5.94 -20.87 11.71
N THR A 5 -6.35 -21.77 12.63
CA THR A 5 -7.65 -21.69 13.29
C THR A 5 -7.80 -20.41 14.11
N GLU A 6 -6.81 -20.07 14.94
CA GLU A 6 -6.86 -18.84 15.75
C GLU A 6 -6.83 -17.57 14.89
N SER A 7 -6.06 -17.57 13.79
CA SER A 7 -6.08 -16.46 12.84
C SER A 7 -7.47 -16.27 12.23
N MET A 8 -8.14 -17.36 11.81
CA MET A 8 -9.50 -17.29 11.31
C MET A 8 -10.49 -16.80 12.36
N ARG A 9 -10.33 -17.22 13.61
CA ARG A 9 -11.17 -16.74 14.72
C ARG A 9 -11.01 -15.23 14.92
N LEU A 10 -9.79 -14.73 14.95
CA LEU A 10 -9.50 -13.29 15.06
C LEU A 10 -10.18 -12.50 13.93
N LEU A 11 -10.07 -12.96 12.68
CA LEU A 11 -10.72 -12.30 11.53
C LEU A 11 -12.25 -12.30 11.64
N LEU A 12 -12.85 -13.37 12.16
CA LEU A 12 -14.29 -13.47 12.36
C LEU A 12 -14.76 -12.58 13.53
N ASP A 13 -14.01 -12.54 14.63
CA ASP A 13 -14.29 -11.72 15.81
C ASP A 13 -14.19 -10.22 15.48
N ALA A 14 -13.21 -9.81 14.66
CA ALA A 14 -13.10 -8.44 14.16
C ALA A 14 -14.24 -8.07 13.19
N GLY A 15 -14.77 -9.06 12.47
CA GLY A 15 -15.89 -8.89 11.55
C GLY A 15 -15.45 -8.46 10.15
N LYS A 16 -15.95 -9.18 9.13
CA LYS A 16 -15.61 -8.97 7.72
C LYS A 16 -15.92 -7.55 7.23
N GLY A 17 -17.07 -7.00 7.59
CA GLY A 17 -17.49 -5.65 7.17
C GLY A 17 -16.57 -4.56 7.73
N PHE A 18 -16.20 -4.66 9.01
CA PHE A 18 -15.23 -3.74 9.62
C PHE A 18 -13.86 -3.83 8.93
N ILE A 19 -13.36 -5.05 8.69
CA ILE A 19 -12.08 -5.26 8.01
C ILE A 19 -12.09 -4.62 6.62
N GLU A 20 -13.14 -4.88 5.83
CA GLU A 20 -13.29 -4.32 4.49
C GLU A 20 -13.32 -2.78 4.51
N GLU A 21 -14.19 -2.20 5.34
CA GLU A 21 -14.31 -0.75 5.48
C GLU A 21 -12.98 -0.11 5.90
N ARG A 22 -12.30 -0.69 6.90
CA ARG A 22 -11.02 -0.19 7.39
C ARG A 22 -9.95 -0.24 6.30
N VAL A 23 -9.83 -1.37 5.61
CA VAL A 23 -8.84 -1.55 4.54
C VAL A 23 -9.11 -0.57 3.39
N LEU A 24 -10.37 -0.44 2.95
CA LEU A 24 -10.76 0.47 1.87
C LEU A 24 -10.54 1.94 2.22
N MET A 25 -10.78 2.33 3.47
CA MET A 25 -10.50 3.67 3.98
C MET A 25 -8.99 3.96 3.94
N LEU A 26 -8.15 3.10 4.52
CA LEU A 26 -6.70 3.29 4.58
C LEU A 26 -6.08 3.35 3.17
N THR A 27 -6.49 2.45 2.29
CA THR A 27 -6.00 2.44 0.91
C THR A 27 -6.56 3.59 0.06
N GLY A 28 -7.70 4.16 0.44
CA GLY A 28 -8.24 5.38 -0.17
C GLY A 28 -7.39 6.58 0.18
N ARG A 29 -7.19 6.83 1.49
CA ARG A 29 -6.32 7.90 2.00
C ARG A 29 -4.90 7.83 1.41
N LEU A 30 -4.31 6.63 1.38
CA LEU A 30 -3.00 6.40 0.77
C LEU A 30 -3.00 6.83 -0.71
N GLY A 31 -4.03 6.45 -1.47
CA GLY A 31 -4.15 6.79 -2.88
C GLY A 31 -4.33 8.28 -3.13
N ASP A 32 -5.16 8.95 -2.32
CA ASP A 32 -5.40 10.39 -2.40
C ASP A 32 -4.10 11.16 -2.14
N THR A 33 -3.42 10.83 -1.05
CA THR A 33 -2.16 11.49 -0.67
C THR A 33 -1.07 11.29 -1.71
N LEU A 34 -0.92 10.08 -2.27
CA LEU A 34 0.06 9.84 -3.34
C LEU A 34 -0.27 10.60 -4.63
N ARG A 35 -1.56 10.78 -4.96
CA ARG A 35 -1.98 11.61 -6.10
C ARG A 35 -1.69 13.09 -5.85
N ASP A 36 -1.90 13.57 -4.63
CA ASP A 36 -1.59 14.95 -4.23
C ASP A 36 -0.08 15.24 -4.30
N LEU A 37 0.77 14.22 -4.10
CA LEU A 37 2.22 14.28 -4.36
C LEU A 37 2.59 14.29 -5.85
N GLY A 38 1.62 14.22 -6.76
CA GLY A 38 1.85 14.17 -8.21
C GLY A 38 2.23 12.79 -8.74
N LEU A 39 2.20 11.74 -7.91
CA LEU A 39 2.56 10.38 -8.32
C LEU A 39 1.41 9.70 -9.08
N LYS A 40 1.77 8.86 -10.05
CA LYS A 40 0.79 8.08 -10.83
C LYS A 40 0.41 6.80 -10.07
N VAL A 41 -0.79 6.79 -9.47
CA VAL A 41 -1.41 5.60 -8.87
C VAL A 41 -2.08 4.76 -9.96
N ASN A 42 -1.70 3.48 -10.07
CA ASN A 42 -2.27 2.55 -11.05
C ASN A 42 -3.53 1.83 -10.55
N THR A 43 -3.69 1.71 -9.23
CA THR A 43 -4.88 1.11 -8.62
C THR A 43 -6.11 2.02 -8.87
N PRO A 44 -7.27 1.46 -9.26
CA PRO A 44 -8.49 2.25 -9.46
C PRO A 44 -8.88 3.07 -8.23
N GLU A 45 -9.42 4.26 -8.45
CA GLU A 45 -9.86 5.15 -7.38
C GLU A 45 -11.17 4.68 -6.74
N ALA A 46 -12.14 4.30 -7.59
CA ALA A 46 -13.44 3.82 -7.16
C ALA A 46 -13.31 2.64 -6.19
N SER A 47 -13.90 2.77 -5.00
CA SER A 47 -13.87 1.73 -3.96
C SER A 47 -14.44 0.40 -4.45
N SER A 48 -15.46 0.43 -5.32
CA SER A 48 -16.07 -0.74 -5.95
C SER A 48 -15.13 -1.55 -6.85
N SER A 49 -14.00 -0.98 -7.24
CA SER A 49 -13.00 -1.61 -8.12
C SER A 49 -11.62 -1.68 -7.47
N ARG A 50 -11.54 -1.44 -6.16
CA ARG A 50 -10.31 -1.41 -5.38
C ARG A 50 -10.39 -2.40 -4.21
N SER A 51 -9.22 -2.88 -3.78
CA SER A 51 -9.05 -3.74 -2.61
C SER A 51 -7.90 -3.21 -1.74
N GLY A 52 -7.30 -4.04 -0.88
CA GLY A 52 -6.28 -3.64 0.09
C GLY A 52 -4.86 -3.43 -0.45
N ILE A 53 -4.63 -3.54 -1.76
CA ILE A 53 -3.30 -3.35 -2.35
C ILE A 53 -3.29 -2.15 -3.28
N LEU A 54 -2.38 -1.22 -3.00
CA LEU A 54 -2.14 -0.07 -3.84
C LEU A 54 -0.82 -0.21 -4.60
N ASN A 55 -0.83 0.17 -5.87
CA ASN A 55 0.35 0.24 -6.72
C ASN A 55 0.49 1.64 -7.31
N PHE A 56 1.68 2.22 -7.21
CA PHE A 56 1.99 3.54 -7.78
C PHE A 56 3.38 3.53 -8.43
N ARG A 57 3.57 4.44 -9.38
CA ARG A 57 4.83 4.61 -10.09
C ARG A 57 5.74 5.56 -9.35
N VAL A 58 7.02 5.22 -9.36
CA VAL A 58 8.10 6.06 -8.88
C VAL A 58 9.37 5.68 -9.64
N ASP A 59 10.27 6.64 -9.77
CA ASP A 59 11.61 6.40 -10.27
C ASP A 59 12.45 5.68 -9.20
N GLN A 60 13.33 4.78 -9.63
CA GLN A 60 14.21 4.03 -8.74
C GLN A 60 13.50 3.42 -7.50
N PRO A 61 12.44 2.61 -7.68
CA PRO A 61 11.62 2.11 -6.57
C PRO A 61 12.42 1.27 -5.57
N GLN A 62 13.53 0.67 -5.96
CA GLN A 62 14.47 0.03 -5.05
C GLN A 62 15.01 1.01 -4.00
N LYS A 63 15.52 2.17 -4.45
CA LYS A 63 16.09 3.21 -3.59
C LYS A 63 15.05 3.72 -2.59
N VAL A 64 13.86 4.08 -3.09
CA VAL A 64 12.75 4.55 -2.24
C VAL A 64 12.37 3.51 -1.18
N VAL A 65 12.29 2.23 -1.55
CA VAL A 65 11.99 1.14 -0.59
C VAL A 65 13.09 0.95 0.43
N GLU A 66 14.37 1.10 0.04
CA GLU A 66 15.50 1.02 0.97
C GLU A 66 15.49 2.17 1.99
N GLU A 67 15.17 3.39 1.56
CA GLU A 67 15.02 4.55 2.45
C GLU A 67 13.84 4.41 3.41
N LEU A 68 12.69 3.93 2.91
CA LEU A 68 11.54 3.60 3.76
C LEU A 68 11.88 2.50 4.77
N LYS A 69 12.61 1.47 4.34
CA LYS A 69 13.05 0.37 5.22
C LYS A 69 13.98 0.87 6.32
N ALA A 70 14.86 1.84 6.04
CA ALA A 70 15.71 2.46 7.06
C ALA A 70 14.89 3.19 8.15
N LYS A 71 13.67 3.61 7.84
CA LYS A 71 12.69 4.19 8.77
C LYS A 71 11.75 3.16 9.40
N GLY A 72 11.98 1.87 9.17
CA GLY A 72 11.13 0.78 9.68
C GLY A 72 9.86 0.52 8.86
N ILE A 73 9.71 1.15 7.68
CA ILE A 73 8.51 1.04 6.84
C ILE A 73 8.73 -0.03 5.76
N ILE A 74 7.91 -1.08 5.76
CA ILE A 74 8.06 -2.22 4.85
C ILE A 74 7.09 -2.14 3.69
N CYS A 75 7.62 -2.12 2.47
CA CYS A 75 6.84 -2.23 1.23
C CYS A 75 7.66 -2.92 0.13
N GLY A 76 7.05 -3.14 -1.04
CA GLY A 76 7.66 -3.95 -2.10
C GLY A 76 7.95 -3.16 -3.38
N ALA A 77 9.22 -3.03 -3.74
CA ALA A 77 9.60 -2.58 -5.09
C ALA A 77 9.22 -3.64 -6.13
N ARG A 78 8.77 -3.17 -7.29
CA ARG A 78 8.37 -4.01 -8.43
C ARG A 78 8.93 -3.40 -9.71
N THR A 79 10.15 -3.80 -10.02
CA THR A 79 10.90 -3.38 -11.22
C THR A 79 10.95 -4.52 -12.22
N GLY A 80 10.60 -4.23 -13.48
CA GLY A 80 10.75 -5.18 -14.57
C GLY A 80 9.85 -6.42 -14.51
N TRP A 81 8.87 -6.49 -13.60
CA TRP A 81 7.96 -7.64 -13.47
C TRP A 81 6.93 -7.70 -14.60
N ALA A 82 6.61 -6.56 -15.21
CA ALA A 82 5.69 -6.42 -16.33
C ALA A 82 6.34 -5.60 -17.45
N LYS A 83 7.42 -6.12 -18.04
CA LYS A 83 8.25 -5.41 -19.04
C LYS A 83 7.46 -4.89 -20.24
N SER A 84 6.40 -5.61 -20.62
CA SER A 84 5.48 -5.26 -21.71
C SER A 84 4.48 -4.16 -21.35
N SER A 85 4.26 -3.87 -20.06
CA SER A 85 3.34 -2.82 -19.62
C SER A 85 4.09 -1.58 -19.14
N PRO A 86 3.94 -0.42 -19.81
CA PRO A 86 4.52 0.83 -19.33
C PRO A 86 3.93 1.26 -17.98
N LEU A 87 2.75 0.75 -17.60
CA LEU A 87 2.11 1.07 -16.33
C LEU A 87 2.85 0.45 -15.13
N PHE A 88 3.50 -0.70 -15.33
CA PHE A 88 4.00 -1.55 -14.25
C PHE A 88 5.52 -1.79 -14.30
N ARG A 89 6.25 -1.04 -15.13
CA ARG A 89 7.69 -1.20 -15.34
C ARG A 89 8.52 -0.88 -14.08
N SER A 90 8.13 0.15 -13.34
CA SER A 90 8.84 0.68 -12.18
C SER A 90 7.82 1.19 -11.17
N THR A 91 7.52 0.37 -10.16
CA THR A 91 6.44 0.67 -9.21
C THR A 91 6.76 0.21 -7.80
N ILE A 92 6.05 0.76 -6.83
CA ILE A 92 5.98 0.24 -5.46
C ILE A 92 4.58 -0.36 -5.25
N ARG A 93 4.53 -1.49 -4.55
CA ARG A 93 3.29 -2.08 -4.02
C ARG A 93 3.28 -1.98 -2.50
N VAL A 94 2.15 -1.50 -1.99
CA VAL A 94 1.88 -1.36 -0.56
C VAL A 94 0.55 -2.04 -0.27
N ALA A 95 0.48 -2.76 0.84
CA ALA A 95 -0.72 -3.50 1.23
C ALA A 95 -1.12 -3.14 2.66
N PRO A 96 -1.72 -1.96 2.88
CA PRO A 96 -2.31 -1.63 4.18
C PRO A 96 -3.29 -2.71 4.61
N HIS A 97 -3.21 -3.09 5.88
CA HIS A 97 -4.11 -4.03 6.52
C HIS A 97 -4.97 -3.32 7.57
N PHE A 98 -6.01 -3.99 8.06
CA PHE A 98 -6.83 -3.43 9.15
C PHE A 98 -6.06 -3.26 10.47
N TYR A 99 -4.88 -3.87 10.59
CA TYR A 99 -3.96 -3.68 11.71
C TYR A 99 -3.21 -2.34 11.63
N ASN A 100 -3.18 -1.70 10.45
CA ASN A 100 -2.45 -0.45 10.29
C ASN A 100 -3.24 0.75 10.78
N THR A 101 -2.50 1.77 11.25
CA THR A 101 -3.07 3.04 11.70
C THR A 101 -3.06 4.09 10.60
N VAL A 102 -3.76 5.21 10.82
CA VAL A 102 -3.74 6.33 9.88
C VAL A 102 -2.37 7.00 9.90
N GLU A 103 -1.75 7.08 11.06
CA GLU A 103 -0.43 7.66 11.30
C GLU A 103 0.66 6.86 10.57
N GLU A 104 0.54 5.53 10.49
CA GLU A 104 1.44 4.69 9.69
C GLU A 104 1.29 4.96 8.18
N ILE A 105 0.07 5.22 7.70
CA ILE A 105 -0.16 5.62 6.29
C ILE A 105 0.46 6.99 6.03
N ASP A 106 0.28 7.93 6.95
CA ASP A 106 0.83 9.27 6.84
C ASP A 106 2.36 9.24 6.85
N ALA A 107 2.96 8.49 7.79
CA ALA A 107 4.40 8.27 7.86
C ALA A 107 4.95 7.59 6.58
N PHE A 108 4.21 6.65 6.00
CA PHE A 108 4.55 6.07 4.70
C PHE A 108 4.60 7.14 3.61
N THR A 109 3.56 7.96 3.49
CA THR A 109 3.48 8.99 2.43
C THR A 109 4.51 10.10 2.60
N GLU A 110 4.82 10.49 3.84
CA GLU A 110 5.92 11.41 4.15
C GLU A 110 7.26 10.80 3.75
N GLY A 111 7.51 9.54 4.12
CA GLY A 111 8.73 8.84 3.75
C GLY A 111 8.90 8.74 2.23
N VAL A 112 7.81 8.57 1.48
CA VAL A 112 7.84 8.61 0.01
C VAL A 112 8.18 10.02 -0.49
N ARG A 113 7.54 11.07 0.05
CA ARG A 113 7.82 12.46 -0.32
C ARG A 113 9.29 12.80 -0.15
N GLU A 114 9.87 12.43 1.00
CA GLU A 114 11.29 12.67 1.29
C GLU A 114 12.22 11.90 0.34
N ALA A 115 11.86 10.68 -0.05
CA ALA A 115 12.70 9.82 -0.88
C ALA A 115 12.70 10.16 -2.39
N ILE A 116 11.70 10.93 -2.84
CA ILE A 116 11.57 11.35 -4.25
C ILE A 116 12.06 12.78 -4.50
N ASN A 117 12.33 13.55 -3.44
CA ASN A 117 12.97 14.87 -3.51
C ASN A 117 14.49 14.73 -3.60
#